data_AF-A0A944IWU9-F1
#
_entry.id   AF-A0A944IWU9-F1
#
_cell.length_a   1.000
_cell.length_b   1.000
_cell.length_c   1.000
_cell.angle_alpha   90.00
_cell.angle_beta   90.00
_cell.angle_gamma   90.00
#
_symmetry.space_group_name_H-M   'P 1'
#
loop_
_entity.id
_entity.type
_entity.pdbx_description
1 polymer ?
#
loop_
_entity_poly.entity_id
_entity_poly.type
_entity_poly.pdbx_seq_one_letter_code
_entity_poly.pdbx_strand_id
1 'polypeptide(L)'
;LGRAGDDAIGDAGHAAGDATGDAGHAAGDAAGDAAGDAGHAADDPSNPAHPGQEKPKYGDGSMRRDDLTPAQRKAIQDEHVRLANLPDKTWFDKWYRPDGHRWHKKAIVDGVELPILKEATPGQWVAKYDLASGPSEITFDSKPFKRDTATTGQLALLDDVAKNRHLGRTLTDAQDAFKATPNEATKAALEAAQKAFDDKLPGVSNNSKLGEALGEKAAELHVVPKHFPDAEWVELPKTPNGANMFDQLYKLGDDGEYLIVEAKAPGAKLDWRQSTGLPQKMRVKQGTKEYLHTIFAEMTARGGKDAEIAGDLKAALADGKLKYALVKASKADGSYAGALLEYFKI
;
A
#
# COMPACT_ATOMS: atom_id res chain seq x y z
N LEU A 1 61.49 -41.42 -36.54
CA LEU A 1 61.37 -41.80 -35.13
C LEU A 1 60.02 -41.28 -34.62
N GLY A 2 59.11 -42.18 -34.23
CA GLY A 2 57.86 -42.00 -33.43
C GLY A 2 56.82 -40.98 -33.92
N ARG A 3 55.66 -41.37 -34.49
CA ARG A 3 54.36 -41.75 -33.84
C ARG A 3 53.79 -40.62 -32.93
N ALA A 4 52.66 -39.99 -33.28
CA ALA A 4 51.25 -40.46 -33.13
C ALA A 4 50.87 -40.57 -31.63
N GLY A 5 49.69 -40.17 -31.14
CA GLY A 5 48.43 -39.65 -31.68
C GLY A 5 47.73 -38.89 -30.52
N ASP A 6 46.74 -38.06 -30.79
CA ASP A 6 45.31 -38.41 -30.79
C ASP A 6 44.65 -38.28 -29.41
N ASP A 7 43.75 -37.29 -29.35
CA ASP A 7 42.35 -37.40 -28.95
C ASP A 7 41.86 -37.54 -27.49
N ALA A 8 40.65 -36.96 -27.38
CA ALA A 8 39.51 -37.21 -26.48
C ALA A 8 39.49 -36.42 -25.15
N ILE A 9 38.53 -35.51 -24.90
CA ILE A 9 37.05 -35.54 -24.94
C ILE A 9 36.43 -36.44 -23.85
N GLY A 10 35.59 -35.80 -23.01
CA GLY A 10 34.44 -36.39 -22.29
C GLY A 10 34.81 -37.17 -21.02
N ASP A 11 33.95 -37.38 -20.04
CA ASP A 11 32.55 -37.03 -19.78
C ASP A 11 32.23 -37.54 -18.35
N ALA A 12 31.16 -37.03 -17.75
CA ALA A 12 30.27 -37.64 -16.75
C ALA A 12 30.80 -38.23 -15.41
N GLY A 13 30.20 -37.73 -14.31
CA GLY A 13 29.29 -38.59 -13.54
C GLY A 13 29.55 -38.81 -12.04
N HIS A 14 28.58 -38.37 -11.22
CA HIS A 14 28.10 -38.94 -9.94
C HIS A 14 29.01 -38.86 -8.69
N ALA A 15 28.55 -38.82 -7.43
CA ALA A 15 27.31 -38.48 -6.73
C ALA A 15 27.59 -38.57 -5.20
N ALA A 16 26.79 -37.86 -4.41
CA ALA A 16 26.37 -38.14 -3.02
C ALA A 16 27.30 -37.89 -1.80
N GLY A 17 26.71 -37.28 -0.75
CA GLY A 17 27.15 -37.33 0.66
C GLY A 17 27.25 -35.97 1.36
N ASP A 18 26.15 -35.24 1.60
CA ASP A 18 25.40 -35.18 2.87
C ASP A 18 26.14 -34.52 4.07
N ALA A 19 25.63 -33.37 4.54
CA ALA A 19 25.50 -32.97 5.96
C ALA A 19 25.18 -31.46 6.15
N THR A 20 23.89 -31.18 6.36
CA THR A 20 23.32 -30.32 7.44
C THR A 20 23.86 -28.91 7.69
N GLY A 21 22.98 -27.92 7.50
CA GLY A 21 23.09 -26.56 8.05
C GLY A 21 21.81 -25.76 7.83
N ASP A 22 20.82 -26.04 8.66
CA ASP A 22 19.48 -25.42 8.72
C ASP A 22 19.56 -23.89 8.93
N ALA A 23 19.13 -23.14 7.92
CA ALA A 23 18.90 -21.70 8.00
C ALA A 23 17.59 -21.38 7.27
N GLY A 24 16.52 -21.20 8.06
CA GLY A 24 15.17 -20.92 7.58
C GLY A 24 15.10 -19.67 6.71
N HIS A 25 14.82 -19.89 5.42
CA HIS A 25 14.48 -18.87 4.45
C HIS A 25 13.05 -18.35 4.68
N ALA A 26 12.91 -17.05 4.93
CA ALA A 26 11.65 -16.33 4.77
C ALA A 26 11.74 -15.42 3.54
N ALA A 27 11.82 -16.04 2.35
CA ALA A 27 11.43 -15.40 1.10
C ALA A 27 9.92 -15.60 0.97
N GLY A 28 9.15 -14.63 1.47
CA GLY A 28 7.72 -14.57 1.20
C GLY A 28 7.50 -13.99 -0.19
N ASP A 29 7.19 -14.86 -1.13
CA ASP A 29 6.71 -14.54 -2.47
C ASP A 29 5.57 -13.52 -2.42
N ALA A 30 5.89 -12.27 -2.71
CA ALA A 30 4.91 -11.28 -3.14
C ALA A 30 4.65 -11.47 -4.65
N ALA A 31 4.20 -12.66 -5.03
CA ALA A 31 3.48 -12.83 -6.28
C ALA A 31 2.10 -12.18 -6.08
N GLY A 32 1.96 -10.98 -6.63
CA GLY A 32 0.71 -10.24 -6.57
C GLY A 32 -0.40 -11.01 -7.26
N ASP A 33 -1.31 -11.54 -6.47
CA ASP A 33 -2.69 -11.83 -6.87
C ASP A 33 -3.40 -10.51 -7.21
N ALA A 34 -3.03 -9.96 -8.36
CA ALA A 34 -3.85 -9.04 -9.13
C ALA A 34 -4.66 -9.88 -10.12
N ALA A 35 -5.63 -10.62 -9.58
CA ALA A 35 -6.68 -11.24 -10.37
C ALA A 35 -8.01 -11.05 -9.63
N GLY A 36 -8.89 -10.23 -10.20
CA GLY A 36 -10.28 -10.10 -9.77
C GLY A 36 -10.68 -8.75 -9.17
N ASP A 37 -10.46 -7.65 -9.88
CA ASP A 37 -11.37 -6.49 -9.78
C ASP A 37 -11.38 -5.73 -11.11
N ALA A 38 -11.83 -6.42 -12.15
CA ALA A 38 -12.14 -5.84 -13.44
C ALA A 38 -13.64 -6.02 -13.72
N GLY A 39 -14.35 -4.89 -13.74
CA GLY A 39 -15.65 -4.75 -14.39
C GLY A 39 -16.86 -4.91 -13.47
N HIS A 40 -17.41 -3.79 -13.01
CA HIS A 40 -18.80 -3.40 -13.29
C HIS A 40 -18.95 -1.89 -13.04
N ALA A 41 -18.84 -1.13 -14.12
CA ALA A 41 -19.45 0.19 -14.25
C ALA A 41 -20.74 0.02 -15.05
N ALA A 42 -21.81 0.71 -14.61
CA ALA A 42 -23.21 0.67 -15.09
C ALA A 42 -23.95 -0.63 -14.71
N ASP A 43 -25.14 -0.63 -14.11
CA ASP A 43 -26.17 0.38 -13.91
C ASP A 43 -26.66 0.33 -12.47
N ASP A 44 -27.19 1.44 -11.97
CA ASP A 44 -27.88 1.60 -10.69
C ASP A 44 -29.28 0.94 -10.75
N PRO A 45 -29.55 -0.16 -10.04
CA PRO A 45 -30.90 -0.58 -9.74
C PRO A 45 -31.16 -0.21 -8.28
N SER A 46 -31.81 0.94 -8.09
CA SER A 46 -32.64 1.32 -6.94
C SER A 46 -32.49 0.41 -5.71
N ASN A 47 -31.68 0.87 -4.76
CA ASN A 47 -31.66 0.38 -3.38
C ASN A 47 -33.10 0.24 -2.86
N PRO A 48 -33.55 -0.93 -2.37
CA PRO A 48 -34.79 -0.97 -1.61
C PRO A 48 -34.60 -0.11 -0.36
N ALA A 49 -35.39 0.95 -0.27
CA ALA A 49 -35.39 1.87 0.85
C ALA A 49 -35.80 1.14 2.14
N HIS A 50 -34.83 0.81 2.98
CA HIS A 50 -35.11 0.48 4.38
C HIS A 50 -35.22 1.78 5.20
N PRO A 51 -36.21 1.87 6.11
CA PRO A 51 -36.62 3.12 6.71
C PRO A 51 -35.56 3.65 7.68
N GLY A 52 -35.46 4.98 7.72
CA GLY A 52 -34.44 5.74 8.42
C GLY A 52 -34.07 5.19 9.80
N GLN A 53 -32.79 4.90 9.97
CA GLN A 53 -32.20 4.70 11.28
C GLN A 53 -30.91 5.51 11.37
N GLU A 54 -30.84 6.22 12.47
CA GLU A 54 -29.78 7.10 12.90
C GLU A 54 -28.40 6.48 12.70
N LYS A 55 -27.42 7.33 12.40
CA LYS A 55 -25.99 6.97 12.51
C LYS A 55 -25.79 6.29 13.87
N PRO A 56 -25.31 5.04 13.95
CA PRO A 56 -25.06 4.41 15.24
C PRO A 56 -23.98 5.22 15.96
N LYS A 57 -24.38 6.04 16.93
CA LYS A 57 -23.49 6.54 17.99
C LYS A 57 -23.42 5.46 19.04
N TYR A 58 -22.36 4.66 19.04
CA TYR A 58 -22.03 3.70 20.11
C TYR A 58 -20.48 3.64 20.21
N GLY A 59 -19.81 3.75 21.35
CA GLY A 59 -20.27 3.89 22.74
C GLY A 59 -19.26 4.67 23.61
N ASP A 60 -19.67 4.97 24.83
CA ASP A 60 -19.02 5.81 25.85
C ASP A 60 -18.14 5.02 26.84
N GLY A 61 -17.58 3.88 26.43
CA GLY A 61 -16.75 3.02 27.26
C GLY A 61 -15.25 3.30 27.16
N SER A 62 -14.73 4.07 28.11
CA SER A 62 -13.36 4.34 28.62
C SER A 62 -12.05 3.73 28.05
N MET A 63 -11.95 3.18 26.84
CA MET A 63 -10.66 2.93 26.17
C MET A 63 -10.64 3.63 24.83
N ARG A 64 -9.70 4.56 24.61
CA ARG A 64 -9.56 5.18 23.30
C ARG A 64 -9.11 4.08 22.34
N ARG A 65 -9.53 4.20 21.08
CA ARG A 65 -9.15 3.29 19.99
C ARG A 65 -7.65 2.97 19.97
N ASP A 66 -6.82 3.88 20.47
CA ASP A 66 -5.37 3.84 20.44
C ASP A 66 -4.74 3.16 21.68
N ASP A 67 -5.53 2.83 22.72
CA ASP A 67 -5.05 2.30 24.00
C ASP A 67 -5.00 0.77 24.06
N LEU A 68 -5.57 0.08 23.05
CA LEU A 68 -5.63 -1.39 23.03
C LEU A 68 -4.29 -2.01 22.61
N THR A 69 -3.78 -2.90 23.46
CA THR A 69 -2.62 -3.74 23.13
C THR A 69 -2.95 -4.73 22.00
N PRO A 70 -1.94 -5.25 21.26
CA PRO A 70 -2.17 -6.25 20.22
C PRO A 70 -2.92 -7.49 20.70
N ALA A 71 -2.61 -7.96 21.91
CA ALA A 71 -3.26 -9.13 22.50
C ALA A 71 -4.75 -8.86 22.76
N GLN A 72 -5.11 -7.67 23.29
CA GLN A 72 -6.51 -7.29 23.47
C GLN A 72 -7.24 -7.15 22.13
N ARG A 73 -6.61 -6.54 21.12
CA ARG A 73 -7.18 -6.45 19.77
C ARG A 73 -7.41 -7.83 19.16
N LYS A 74 -6.47 -8.76 19.35
CA LYS A 74 -6.61 -10.16 18.89
C LYS A 74 -7.76 -10.85 19.58
N ALA A 75 -7.88 -10.71 20.90
CA ALA A 75 -8.99 -11.30 21.65
C ALA A 75 -10.36 -10.79 21.18
N ILE A 76 -10.47 -9.47 20.93
CA ILE A 76 -11.70 -8.87 20.39
C ILE A 76 -11.97 -9.37 18.96
N GLN A 77 -10.94 -9.42 18.11
CA GLN A 77 -11.06 -9.96 16.75
C GLN A 77 -11.56 -11.41 16.76
N ASP A 78 -10.99 -12.24 17.63
CA ASP A 78 -11.36 -13.65 17.76
C ASP A 78 -12.79 -13.80 18.28
N GLU A 79 -13.22 -12.93 19.19
CA GLU A 79 -14.61 -12.89 19.64
C GLU A 79 -15.56 -12.47 18.50
N HIS A 80 -15.22 -11.50 17.66
CA HIS A 80 -16.02 -11.14 16.49
C HIS A 80 -16.14 -12.29 15.49
N VAL A 81 -15.07 -13.07 15.29
CA VAL A 81 -15.10 -14.29 14.47
C VAL A 81 -15.99 -15.35 15.12
N ARG A 82 -15.90 -15.55 16.44
CA ARG A 82 -16.76 -16.49 17.16
C ARG A 82 -18.24 -16.12 17.03
N LEU A 83 -18.57 -14.83 17.18
CA LEU A 83 -19.93 -14.30 17.02
C LEU A 83 -20.45 -14.49 15.59
N ALA A 84 -19.60 -14.29 14.57
CA ALA A 84 -19.94 -14.54 13.17
C ALA A 84 -20.27 -16.02 12.87
N ASN A 85 -19.81 -16.95 13.71
CA ASN A 85 -20.09 -18.37 13.59
C ASN A 85 -21.28 -18.86 14.42
N LEU A 86 -22.00 -17.99 15.13
CA LEU A 86 -23.19 -18.39 15.87
C LEU A 86 -24.26 -19.04 14.96
N PRO A 87 -25.03 -20.03 15.46
CA PRO A 87 -26.05 -20.71 14.66
C PRO A 87 -27.16 -19.80 14.14
N ASP A 88 -27.55 -18.77 14.91
CA ASP A 88 -28.65 -17.86 14.56
C ASP A 88 -28.31 -16.84 13.46
N LYS A 89 -27.05 -16.77 13.04
CA LYS A 89 -26.49 -15.86 12.01
C LYS A 89 -26.76 -14.37 12.22
N THR A 90 -27.37 -13.97 13.34
CA THR A 90 -27.83 -12.59 13.55
C THR A 90 -26.67 -11.60 13.56
N TRP A 91 -25.54 -11.99 14.16
CA TRP A 91 -24.32 -11.19 14.11
C TRP A 91 -23.71 -11.11 12.72
N PHE A 92 -23.66 -12.25 12.01
CA PHE A 92 -23.08 -12.30 10.67
C PHE A 92 -23.86 -11.40 9.72
N ASP A 93 -25.18 -11.59 9.62
CA ASP A 93 -26.03 -10.86 8.68
C ASP A 93 -26.04 -9.35 8.94
N LYS A 94 -25.94 -8.95 10.21
CA LYS A 94 -25.85 -7.55 10.62
C LYS A 94 -24.58 -6.86 10.09
N TRP A 95 -23.45 -7.55 10.08
CA TRP A 95 -22.14 -6.92 9.90
C TRP A 95 -21.42 -7.32 8.61
N TYR A 96 -21.80 -8.46 8.04
CA TYR A 96 -21.12 -9.12 6.93
C TYR A 96 -22.06 -9.40 5.76
N ARG A 97 -21.48 -9.30 4.58
CA ARG A 97 -22.02 -9.77 3.32
C ARG A 97 -21.83 -11.29 3.22
N PRO A 98 -22.56 -11.97 2.32
CA PRO A 98 -22.42 -13.41 2.09
C PRO A 98 -21.00 -13.85 1.70
N ASP A 99 -20.15 -12.96 1.19
CA ASP A 99 -18.75 -13.23 0.82
C ASP A 99 -17.76 -13.06 1.99
N GLY A 100 -18.25 -12.82 3.21
CA GLY A 100 -17.42 -12.60 4.40
C GLY A 100 -16.79 -11.20 4.48
N HIS A 101 -17.04 -10.33 3.51
CA HIS A 101 -16.67 -8.92 3.61
C HIS A 101 -17.67 -8.14 4.44
N ARG A 102 -17.21 -7.08 5.07
CA ARG A 102 -18.03 -6.19 5.91
C ARG A 102 -18.95 -5.35 5.04
N TRP A 103 -20.19 -5.09 5.49
CA TRP A 103 -21.07 -4.10 4.84
C TRP A 103 -20.44 -2.71 4.81
N HIS A 104 -19.77 -2.32 5.90
CA HIS A 104 -19.04 -1.06 5.97
C HIS A 104 -17.54 -1.32 6.15
N LYS A 105 -16.74 -0.75 5.24
CA LYS A 105 -15.29 -0.94 5.20
C LYS A 105 -14.57 -0.50 6.49
N LYS A 106 -15.12 0.47 7.23
CA LYS A 106 -14.56 1.00 8.49
C LYS A 106 -15.44 0.68 9.70
N ALA A 107 -16.25 -0.39 9.64
CA ALA A 107 -17.08 -0.79 10.78
C ALA A 107 -16.19 -1.09 12.00
N ILE A 108 -16.49 -0.44 13.11
CA ILE A 108 -15.79 -0.62 14.39
C ILE A 108 -16.80 -1.14 15.40
N VAL A 109 -16.43 -2.22 16.09
CA VAL A 109 -17.19 -2.79 17.19
C VAL A 109 -16.20 -3.07 18.33
N ASP A 110 -16.58 -2.74 19.56
CA ASP A 110 -15.70 -2.87 20.74
C ASP A 110 -14.33 -2.17 20.58
N GLY A 111 -14.32 -1.03 19.86
CA GLY A 111 -13.10 -0.26 19.62
C GLY A 111 -12.14 -0.85 18.57
N VAL A 112 -12.47 -1.99 17.96
CA VAL A 112 -11.66 -2.67 16.94
C VAL A 112 -12.40 -2.68 15.60
N GLU A 113 -11.67 -2.44 14.51
CA GLU A 113 -12.24 -2.57 13.17
C GLU A 113 -12.58 -4.05 12.92
N LEU A 114 -13.82 -4.35 12.52
CA LEU A 114 -14.26 -5.73 12.28
C LEU A 114 -13.27 -6.44 11.33
N PRO A 115 -12.92 -7.72 11.55
CA PRO A 115 -12.08 -8.44 10.60
C PRO A 115 -12.80 -8.63 9.27
N ILE A 116 -12.04 -8.75 8.17
CA ILE A 116 -12.56 -9.37 6.94
C ILE A 116 -12.55 -10.88 7.19
N LEU A 117 -13.64 -11.56 6.86
CA LEU A 117 -13.75 -13.00 7.02
C LEU A 117 -13.44 -13.70 5.69
N LYS A 118 -13.00 -14.95 5.80
CA LYS A 118 -12.96 -15.91 4.71
C LYS A 118 -13.56 -17.22 5.18
N GLU A 119 -14.16 -17.97 4.27
CA GLU A 119 -14.73 -19.27 4.57
C GLU A 119 -13.62 -20.32 4.65
N ALA A 120 -13.53 -21.03 5.78
CA ALA A 120 -12.59 -22.14 5.95
C ALA A 120 -13.20 -23.46 5.48
N THR A 121 -14.48 -23.66 5.80
CA THR A 121 -15.35 -24.73 5.31
C THR A 121 -16.76 -24.16 5.16
N PRO A 122 -17.68 -24.79 4.40
CA PRO A 122 -19.02 -24.26 4.19
C PRO A 122 -19.73 -23.87 5.50
N GLY A 123 -20.04 -22.58 5.66
CA GLY A 123 -20.68 -21.99 6.82
C GLY A 123 -19.76 -21.69 8.02
N GLN A 124 -18.46 -21.97 7.92
CA GLN A 124 -17.45 -21.71 8.95
C GLN A 124 -16.51 -20.58 8.55
N TRP A 125 -16.60 -19.47 9.28
CA TRP A 125 -15.82 -18.26 9.02
C TRP A 125 -14.57 -18.20 9.88
N VAL A 126 -13.46 -17.79 9.28
CA VAL A 126 -12.23 -17.40 9.99
C VAL A 126 -11.82 -16.01 9.55
N ALA A 127 -10.99 -15.33 10.34
CA ALA A 127 -10.40 -14.07 9.89
C ALA A 127 -9.54 -14.31 8.65
N LYS A 128 -9.66 -13.42 7.65
CA LYS A 128 -8.80 -13.43 6.46
C LYS A 128 -7.33 -13.25 6.84
N TYR A 129 -7.07 -12.50 7.90
CA TYR A 129 -5.75 -12.24 8.46
C TYR A 129 -5.72 -12.70 9.91
N ASP A 130 -4.76 -13.56 10.23
CA ASP A 130 -4.63 -14.09 11.59
C ASP A 130 -4.15 -13.02 12.58
N LEU A 131 -3.12 -12.25 12.23
CA LEU A 131 -2.64 -11.16 13.06
C LEU A 131 -3.74 -10.13 13.33
N ALA A 132 -3.80 -9.62 14.57
CA ALA A 132 -4.66 -8.50 14.92
C ALA A 132 -4.38 -7.31 14.00
N SER A 133 -5.41 -6.52 13.72
CA SER A 133 -5.26 -5.27 12.96
C SER A 133 -5.28 -4.06 13.88
N GLY A 134 -4.33 -3.16 13.67
CA GLY A 134 -4.33 -1.83 14.27
C GLY A 134 -5.48 -0.97 13.76
N PRO A 135 -5.58 0.28 14.24
CA PRO A 135 -6.56 1.21 13.69
C PRO A 135 -6.29 1.47 12.20
N SER A 136 -7.34 1.72 11.42
CA SER A 136 -7.23 2.45 10.15
C SER A 136 -6.94 3.94 10.39
N GLU A 137 -6.24 4.55 9.43
CA GLU A 137 -5.98 5.98 9.35
C GLU A 137 -7.24 6.84 9.45
N ILE A 138 -7.05 8.02 10.02
CA ILE A 138 -8.01 9.12 10.02
C ILE A 138 -7.32 10.28 9.32
N THR A 139 -7.90 10.73 8.21
CA THR A 139 -7.44 11.92 7.50
C THR A 139 -8.27 13.14 7.88
N PHE A 140 -7.65 14.31 7.85
CA PHE A 140 -8.30 15.61 8.11
C PHE A 140 -7.65 16.72 7.29
N ASP A 141 -8.23 17.93 7.34
CA ASP A 141 -7.76 19.14 6.65
C ASP A 141 -7.46 18.94 5.16
N SER A 142 -8.44 18.38 4.46
CA SER A 142 -8.36 18.10 3.03
C SER A 142 -8.22 19.40 2.22
N LYS A 143 -7.13 19.53 1.47
CA LYS A 143 -6.80 20.72 0.69
C LYS A 143 -6.49 20.35 -0.77
N PRO A 144 -7.31 20.79 -1.74
CA PRO A 144 -7.04 20.57 -3.15
C PRO A 144 -5.98 21.53 -3.68
N PHE A 145 -5.09 21.00 -4.53
CA PHE A 145 -4.10 21.73 -5.31
C PHE A 145 -4.45 21.58 -6.79
N LYS A 146 -4.99 22.63 -7.38
CA LYS A 146 -5.43 22.64 -8.77
C LYS A 146 -4.23 22.62 -9.71
N ARG A 147 -4.38 22.03 -10.89
CA ARG A 147 -3.33 21.96 -11.91
C ARG A 147 -2.71 23.34 -12.22
N ASP A 148 -3.53 24.38 -12.32
CA ASP A 148 -3.11 25.75 -12.64
C ASP A 148 -2.28 26.44 -11.56
N THR A 149 -2.15 25.85 -10.36
CA THR A 149 -1.27 26.35 -9.31
C THR A 149 0.17 25.85 -9.41
N ALA A 150 0.45 24.89 -10.30
CA ALA A 150 1.80 24.47 -10.66
C ALA A 150 2.39 25.38 -11.75
N THR A 151 3.69 25.61 -11.72
CA THR A 151 4.39 26.37 -12.77
C THR A 151 4.43 25.59 -14.08
N THR A 152 4.60 26.29 -15.21
CA THR A 152 4.69 25.65 -16.54
C THR A 152 5.76 24.57 -16.62
N GLY A 153 6.93 24.79 -16.00
CA GLY A 153 8.01 23.81 -15.96
C GLY A 153 7.64 22.55 -15.16
N GLN A 154 7.02 22.72 -14.00
CA GLN A 154 6.53 21.61 -13.17
C GLN A 154 5.44 20.83 -13.90
N LEU A 155 4.51 21.51 -14.57
CA LEU A 155 3.43 20.88 -15.33
C LEU A 155 3.93 19.99 -16.46
N ALA A 156 4.95 20.42 -17.20
CA ALA A 156 5.53 19.60 -18.26
C ALA A 156 6.07 18.26 -17.73
N LEU A 157 6.77 18.29 -16.59
CA LEU A 157 7.28 17.08 -15.94
C LEU A 157 6.15 16.20 -15.40
N LEU A 158 5.17 16.80 -14.73
CA LEU A 158 4.02 16.09 -14.18
C LEU A 158 3.18 15.42 -15.28
N ASP A 159 2.99 16.08 -16.41
CA ASP A 159 2.31 15.51 -17.57
C ASP A 159 3.09 14.38 -18.21
N ASP A 160 4.41 14.48 -18.31
CA ASP A 160 5.22 13.39 -18.84
C ASP A 160 5.09 12.13 -17.97
N VAL A 161 5.18 12.28 -16.65
CA VAL A 161 4.98 11.18 -15.69
C VAL A 161 3.55 10.63 -15.77
N ALA A 162 2.54 11.49 -15.93
CA ALA A 162 1.15 11.04 -16.10
C ALA A 162 0.95 10.23 -17.39
N LYS A 163 1.60 10.61 -18.49
CA LYS A 163 1.59 9.86 -19.76
C LYS A 163 2.28 8.51 -19.61
N ASN A 164 3.44 8.47 -18.96
CA ASN A 164 4.19 7.23 -18.73
C ASN A 164 3.36 6.23 -17.91
N ARG A 165 2.70 6.70 -16.84
CA ARG A 165 1.74 5.90 -16.06
C ARG A 165 0.57 5.41 -16.91
N HIS A 166 0.00 6.27 -17.76
CA HIS A 166 -1.13 5.91 -18.62
C HIS A 166 -0.75 4.79 -19.59
N LEU A 167 0.41 4.89 -20.25
CA LEU A 167 0.92 3.84 -21.14
C LEU A 167 1.13 2.51 -20.40
N GLY A 168 1.75 2.54 -19.21
CA GLY A 168 1.93 1.34 -18.40
C GLY A 168 0.60 0.68 -18.02
N ARG A 169 -0.40 1.48 -17.67
CA ARG A 169 -1.76 0.98 -17.38
C ARG A 169 -2.42 0.39 -18.63
N THR A 170 -2.37 1.08 -19.76
CA THR A 170 -2.91 0.59 -21.03
C THR A 170 -2.28 -0.74 -21.42
N LEU A 171 -0.97 -0.90 -21.21
CA LEU A 171 -0.28 -2.18 -21.44
C LEU A 171 -0.76 -3.28 -20.47
N THR A 172 -0.89 -3.00 -19.17
CA THR A 172 -1.43 -3.97 -18.20
C THR A 172 -2.86 -4.38 -18.55
N ASP A 173 -3.73 -3.41 -18.85
CA ASP A 173 -5.13 -3.67 -19.21
C ASP A 173 -5.22 -4.55 -20.48
N ALA A 174 -4.35 -4.32 -21.48
CA ALA A 174 -4.27 -5.13 -22.69
C ALA A 174 -3.73 -6.56 -22.41
N GLN A 175 -2.73 -6.70 -21.53
CA GLN A 175 -2.22 -7.99 -21.10
C GLN A 175 -3.31 -8.82 -20.41
N ASP A 176 -4.07 -8.20 -19.51
CA ASP A 176 -5.12 -8.87 -18.77
C ASP A 176 -6.31 -9.23 -19.68
N ALA A 177 -6.67 -8.37 -20.64
CA ALA A 177 -7.66 -8.68 -21.66
C ALA A 177 -7.25 -9.89 -22.53
N PHE A 178 -5.98 -9.97 -22.94
CA PHE A 178 -5.47 -11.11 -23.69
C PHE A 178 -5.48 -12.40 -22.88
N LYS A 179 -5.07 -12.35 -21.59
CA LYS A 179 -5.13 -13.51 -20.68
C LYS A 179 -6.57 -14.01 -20.49
N ALA A 180 -7.51 -13.08 -20.30
CA ALA A 180 -8.91 -13.42 -20.07
C ALA A 180 -9.61 -13.93 -21.33
N THR A 181 -9.26 -13.43 -22.52
CA THR A 181 -9.87 -13.83 -23.78
C THR A 181 -8.85 -13.80 -24.92
N PRO A 182 -8.08 -14.89 -25.12
CA PRO A 182 -7.05 -14.95 -26.16
C PRO A 182 -7.67 -15.05 -27.57
N ASN A 183 -7.57 -13.99 -28.38
CA ASN A 183 -8.01 -13.96 -29.78
C ASN A 183 -7.22 -12.91 -30.59
N GLU A 184 -7.49 -12.80 -31.90
CA GLU A 184 -6.76 -11.88 -32.79
C GLU A 184 -6.92 -10.40 -32.39
N ALA A 185 -8.10 -10.00 -31.91
CA ALA A 185 -8.36 -8.62 -31.51
C ALA A 185 -7.61 -8.26 -30.22
N THR A 186 -7.63 -9.13 -29.20
CA THR A 186 -6.90 -8.90 -27.94
C THR A 186 -5.39 -8.99 -28.12
N LYS A 187 -4.92 -9.86 -29.04
CA LYS A 187 -3.51 -9.92 -29.44
C LYS A 187 -3.06 -8.62 -30.11
N ALA A 188 -3.80 -8.12 -31.10
CA ALA A 188 -3.47 -6.87 -31.78
C ALA A 188 -3.47 -5.66 -30.84
N ALA A 189 -4.42 -5.61 -29.88
CA ALA A 189 -4.45 -4.58 -28.85
C ALA A 189 -3.23 -4.63 -27.93
N LEU A 190 -2.82 -5.83 -27.50
CA LEU A 190 -1.61 -6.03 -26.70
C LEU A 190 -0.35 -5.60 -27.47
N GLU A 191 -0.20 -6.00 -28.73
CA GLU A 191 0.94 -5.60 -29.57
C GLU A 191 1.01 -4.08 -29.77
N ALA A 192 -0.13 -3.44 -30.01
CA ALA A 192 -0.21 -1.98 -30.14
C ALA A 192 0.14 -1.26 -28.84
N ALA A 193 -0.36 -1.74 -27.70
CA ALA A 193 -0.05 -1.17 -26.38
C ALA A 193 1.43 -1.35 -26.02
N GLN A 194 1.99 -2.52 -26.30
CA GLN A 194 3.41 -2.81 -26.09
C GLN A 194 4.29 -1.90 -26.95
N LYS A 195 3.96 -1.75 -28.23
CA LYS A 195 4.69 -0.83 -29.13
C LYS A 195 4.64 0.63 -28.64
N ALA A 196 3.46 1.13 -28.27
CA ALA A 196 3.32 2.50 -27.78
C ALA A 196 4.11 2.73 -26.47
N PHE A 197 4.15 1.72 -25.61
CA PHE A 197 4.95 1.74 -24.38
C PHE A 197 6.45 1.77 -24.70
N ASP A 198 6.95 0.86 -25.54
CA ASP A 198 8.38 0.76 -25.88
C ASP A 198 8.90 1.97 -26.66
N ASP A 199 8.08 2.56 -27.53
CA ASP A 199 8.43 3.78 -28.28
C ASP A 199 8.66 4.97 -27.35
N LYS A 200 7.91 5.06 -26.24
CA LYS A 200 7.99 6.17 -25.27
C LYS A 200 8.97 5.90 -24.13
N LEU A 201 9.07 4.64 -23.70
CA LEU A 201 9.82 4.20 -22.52
C LEU A 201 10.78 3.04 -22.88
N PRO A 202 11.74 3.27 -23.81
CA PRO A 202 12.61 2.22 -24.29
C PRO A 202 13.44 1.62 -23.15
N GLY A 203 13.39 0.29 -22.99
CA GLY A 203 14.15 -0.44 -21.98
C GLY A 203 13.63 -0.30 -20.54
N VAL A 204 12.49 0.37 -20.33
CA VAL A 204 11.85 0.47 -19.02
C VAL A 204 10.90 -0.72 -18.84
N SER A 205 10.92 -1.38 -17.68
CA SER A 205 9.94 -2.42 -17.38
C SER A 205 8.61 -1.83 -16.91
N ASN A 206 7.48 -2.38 -17.39
CA ASN A 206 6.16 -2.03 -16.88
C ASN A 206 5.95 -2.62 -15.47
N ASN A 207 6.16 -1.82 -14.42
CA ASN A 207 6.07 -2.26 -13.03
C ASN A 207 5.41 -1.19 -12.13
N SER A 208 5.31 -1.48 -10.83
CA SER A 208 4.63 -0.63 -9.85
C SER A 208 5.24 0.78 -9.74
N LYS A 209 6.53 0.97 -10.05
CA LYS A 209 7.21 2.27 -9.93
C LYS A 209 6.66 3.30 -10.90
N LEU A 210 6.32 2.89 -12.13
CA LEU A 210 5.58 3.76 -13.07
C LEU A 210 4.22 4.14 -12.51
N GLY A 211 3.62 3.21 -11.77
CA GLY A 211 2.37 3.41 -11.10
C GLY A 211 2.45 4.49 -10.02
N GLU A 212 3.50 4.44 -9.20
CA GLU A 212 3.74 5.27 -8.01
C GLU A 212 4.24 6.69 -8.35
N ALA A 213 5.09 6.81 -9.38
CA ALA A 213 5.84 8.03 -9.71
C ALA A 213 4.98 9.30 -9.81
N LEU A 214 3.73 9.20 -10.32
CA LEU A 214 2.86 10.37 -10.43
C LEU A 214 2.48 10.95 -9.06
N GLY A 215 2.25 10.08 -8.06
CA GLY A 215 1.97 10.52 -6.69
C GLY A 215 3.18 11.22 -6.09
N GLU A 216 4.36 10.59 -6.18
CA GLU A 216 5.62 11.13 -5.66
C GLU A 216 5.97 12.47 -6.31
N LYS A 217 5.90 12.57 -7.64
CA LYS A 217 6.19 13.82 -8.35
C LYS A 217 5.15 14.89 -8.11
N ALA A 218 3.88 14.55 -7.90
CA ALA A 218 2.88 15.53 -7.48
C ALA A 218 3.19 16.12 -6.10
N ALA A 219 3.69 15.32 -5.16
CA ALA A 219 4.15 15.81 -3.87
C ALA A 219 5.38 16.71 -4.00
N GLU A 220 6.43 16.20 -4.64
CA GLU A 220 7.74 16.83 -4.78
C GLU A 220 7.70 18.13 -5.60
N LEU A 221 7.02 18.12 -6.75
CA LEU A 221 7.08 19.23 -7.71
C LEU A 221 5.95 20.24 -7.56
N HIS A 222 4.88 19.91 -6.83
CA HIS A 222 3.72 20.79 -6.75
C HIS A 222 3.24 21.03 -5.32
N VAL A 223 2.84 19.99 -4.59
CA VAL A 223 2.18 20.19 -3.29
C VAL A 223 3.14 20.71 -2.23
N VAL A 224 4.29 20.07 -2.05
CA VAL A 224 5.24 20.45 -0.99
C VAL A 224 5.82 21.84 -1.25
N PRO A 225 6.40 22.16 -2.42
CA PRO A 225 6.95 23.50 -2.66
C PRO A 225 5.90 24.61 -2.57
N LYS A 226 4.64 24.32 -2.91
CA LYS A 226 3.56 25.31 -2.84
C LYS A 226 3.07 25.54 -1.42
N HIS A 227 2.99 24.48 -0.61
CA HIS A 227 2.42 24.57 0.73
C HIS A 227 3.45 24.85 1.82
N PHE A 228 4.66 24.35 1.62
CA PHE A 228 5.81 24.46 2.51
C PHE A 228 7.01 24.97 1.68
N PRO A 229 7.02 26.27 1.32
CA PRO A 229 8.03 26.83 0.41
C PRO A 229 9.46 26.70 0.93
N ASP A 230 9.63 26.65 2.24
CA ASP A 230 10.93 26.54 2.92
C ASP A 230 11.26 25.10 3.32
N ALA A 231 10.48 24.10 2.88
CA ALA A 231 10.73 22.70 3.20
C ALA A 231 12.00 22.19 2.52
N GLU A 232 12.89 21.59 3.32
CA GLU A 232 14.14 21.01 2.83
C GLU A 232 14.01 19.50 2.70
N TRP A 233 14.33 18.97 1.53
CA TRP A 233 14.32 17.52 1.29
C TRP A 233 15.36 16.80 2.15
N VAL A 234 14.94 15.75 2.85
CA VAL A 234 15.83 14.85 3.58
C VAL A 234 15.96 13.56 2.79
N GLU A 235 17.19 13.28 2.33
CA GLU A 235 17.46 12.02 1.65
C GLU A 235 17.35 10.83 2.61
N LEU A 236 16.38 9.96 2.34
CA LEU A 236 16.20 8.70 3.05
C LEU A 236 17.11 7.62 2.44
N PRO A 237 17.92 6.92 3.25
CA PRO A 237 18.67 5.76 2.78
C PRO A 237 17.75 4.75 2.07
N LYS A 238 18.14 4.34 0.86
CA LYS A 238 17.35 3.39 0.07
C LYS A 238 17.50 1.98 0.64
N THR A 239 16.39 1.24 0.68
CA THR A 239 16.41 -0.21 0.94
C THR A 239 16.52 -0.98 -0.39
N PRO A 240 17.12 -2.18 -0.42
CA PRO A 240 17.30 -2.95 -1.67
C PRO A 240 16.01 -3.14 -2.47
N ASN A 241 14.88 -3.29 -1.78
CA ASN A 241 13.57 -3.56 -2.39
C ASN A 241 12.61 -2.37 -2.32
N GLY A 242 13.03 -1.21 -1.80
CA GLY A 242 12.16 -0.04 -1.58
C GLY A 242 11.06 -0.25 -0.51
N ALA A 243 11.09 -1.36 0.22
CA ALA A 243 10.16 -1.64 1.31
C ALA A 243 10.60 -0.96 2.61
N ASN A 244 9.68 -0.83 3.57
CA ASN A 244 9.93 -0.36 4.94
C ASN A 244 10.63 1.00 5.02
N MET A 245 10.21 1.93 4.17
CA MET A 245 10.65 3.32 4.15
C MET A 245 9.45 4.24 3.89
N PHE A 246 9.59 5.52 4.24
CA PHE A 246 8.64 6.55 3.82
C PHE A 246 8.90 6.95 2.36
N ASP A 247 7.87 7.44 1.68
CA ASP A 247 8.03 7.90 0.28
C ASP A 247 8.90 9.15 0.24
N GLN A 248 8.62 10.14 1.11
CA GLN A 248 9.36 11.40 1.18
C GLN A 248 9.45 11.94 2.61
N LEU A 249 10.54 12.63 2.91
CA LEU A 249 10.77 13.31 4.18
C LEU A 249 11.33 14.71 3.95
N TYR A 250 10.81 15.67 4.73
CA TYR A 250 11.26 17.06 4.69
C TYR A 250 11.47 17.61 6.09
N LYS A 251 12.44 18.51 6.24
CA LYS A 251 12.52 19.45 7.37
C LYS A 251 11.69 20.68 7.02
N LEU A 252 10.95 21.20 7.99
CA LEU A 252 10.17 22.43 7.83
C LEU A 252 10.84 23.66 8.45
N GLY A 253 12.04 23.47 9.03
CA GLY A 253 12.87 24.50 9.63
C GLY A 253 13.96 23.89 10.51
N ASP A 254 14.69 24.75 11.23
CA ASP A 254 15.78 24.35 12.14
C ASP A 254 15.30 23.99 13.56
N ASP A 255 14.01 24.14 13.85
CA ASP A 255 13.42 23.93 15.17
C ASP A 255 13.05 22.46 15.47
N GLY A 256 13.39 21.55 14.55
CA GLY A 256 13.07 20.13 14.64
C GLY A 256 11.68 19.77 14.12
N GLU A 257 11.01 20.65 13.37
CA GLU A 257 9.77 20.31 12.67
C GLU A 257 10.04 19.49 11.39
N TYR A 258 9.34 18.36 11.26
CA TYR A 258 9.46 17.44 10.13
C TYR A 258 8.10 17.19 9.47
N LEU A 259 8.14 16.92 8.17
CA LEU A 259 7.01 16.46 7.37
C LEU A 259 7.34 15.13 6.69
N ILE A 260 6.61 14.09 7.05
CA ILE A 260 6.57 12.85 6.27
C ILE A 260 5.43 12.97 5.26
N VAL A 261 5.71 12.65 4.00
CA VAL A 261 4.68 12.57 2.95
C VAL A 261 4.57 11.13 2.47
N GLU A 262 3.36 10.59 2.58
CA GLU A 262 2.92 9.39 1.85
C GLU A 262 2.32 9.85 0.52
N ALA A 263 2.91 9.45 -0.59
CA ALA A 263 2.58 9.92 -1.92
C ALA A 263 1.88 8.82 -2.72
N LYS A 264 0.63 9.05 -3.12
CA LYS A 264 -0.20 8.06 -3.81
C LYS A 264 -0.61 8.54 -5.19
N ALA A 265 -0.49 7.64 -6.16
CA ALA A 265 -1.04 7.82 -7.50
C ALA A 265 -2.58 7.80 -7.48
N PRO A 266 -3.25 8.23 -8.56
CA PRO A 266 -4.70 8.25 -8.60
C PRO A 266 -5.30 6.85 -8.40
N GLY A 267 -6.18 6.72 -7.41
CA GLY A 267 -6.85 5.47 -7.05
C GLY A 267 -6.02 4.49 -6.21
N ALA A 268 -4.74 4.78 -5.97
CA ALA A 268 -3.92 3.95 -5.09
C ALA A 268 -4.41 4.02 -3.64
N LYS A 269 -4.34 2.91 -2.92
CA LYS A 269 -4.81 2.76 -1.54
C LYS A 269 -3.61 2.75 -0.58
N LEU A 270 -3.85 3.17 0.66
CA LEU A 270 -2.90 2.98 1.76
C LEU A 270 -2.82 1.50 2.10
N ASP A 271 -1.60 1.03 2.32
CA ASP A 271 -1.31 -0.38 2.51
C ASP A 271 -1.27 -0.78 3.99
N TRP A 272 -1.50 -2.07 4.22
CA TRP A 272 -1.33 -2.71 5.52
C TRP A 272 -0.02 -3.48 5.54
N ARG A 273 0.81 -3.23 6.55
CA ARG A 273 2.09 -3.93 6.77
C ARG A 273 2.04 -4.75 8.04
N GLN A 274 2.87 -5.78 8.11
CA GLN A 274 3.15 -6.44 9.37
C GLN A 274 4.16 -5.58 10.16
N SER A 275 3.86 -5.32 11.43
CA SER A 275 4.75 -4.61 12.34
C SER A 275 5.98 -5.44 12.70
N THR A 276 7.16 -4.86 12.56
CA THR A 276 8.44 -5.41 13.05
C THR A 276 8.94 -4.69 14.32
N GLY A 277 8.38 -3.52 14.63
CA GLY A 277 8.57 -2.76 15.86
C GLY A 277 7.39 -2.90 16.84
N LEU A 278 7.34 -2.05 17.87
CA LEU A 278 6.19 -1.98 18.76
C LEU A 278 5.00 -1.26 18.08
N PRO A 279 3.77 -1.79 18.17
CA PRO A 279 3.45 -3.10 18.73
C PRO A 279 3.84 -4.26 17.81
N GLN A 280 4.57 -5.27 18.30
CA GLN A 280 4.93 -6.44 17.49
C GLN A 280 3.71 -7.33 17.21
N LYS A 281 3.77 -8.11 16.12
CA LYS A 281 2.77 -9.13 15.73
C LYS A 281 1.38 -8.54 15.45
N MET A 282 1.32 -7.37 14.83
CA MET A 282 0.07 -6.75 14.40
C MET A 282 0.18 -6.31 12.93
N ARG A 283 -0.96 -6.19 12.26
CA ARG A 283 -1.05 -5.44 11.00
C ARG A 283 -1.23 -3.97 11.31
N VAL A 284 -0.36 -3.13 10.76
CA VAL A 284 -0.40 -1.66 10.89
C VAL A 284 -0.67 -1.05 9.53
N LYS A 285 -1.32 0.10 9.50
CA LYS A 285 -1.71 0.73 8.23
C LYS A 285 -0.95 2.01 8.00
N GLN A 286 -0.54 2.27 6.75
CA GLN A 286 0.03 3.56 6.38
C GLN A 286 -0.91 4.69 6.81
N GLY A 287 -0.35 5.80 7.30
CA GLY A 287 -1.14 6.89 7.87
C GLY A 287 -1.52 6.73 9.35
N THR A 288 -0.91 5.79 10.09
CA THR A 288 -1.12 5.65 11.55
C THR A 288 0.18 5.76 12.34
N LYS A 289 0.05 6.05 13.63
CA LYS A 289 1.16 6.12 14.58
C LYS A 289 1.91 4.79 14.70
N GLU A 290 1.21 3.66 14.69
CA GLU A 290 1.82 2.33 14.76
C GLU A 290 2.65 2.00 13.51
N TYR A 291 2.23 2.51 12.35
CA TYR A 291 3.04 2.42 11.14
C TYR A 291 4.30 3.27 11.25
N LEU A 292 4.22 4.50 11.75
CA LEU A 292 5.41 5.32 12.02
C LEU A 292 6.40 4.59 12.94
N HIS A 293 5.93 4.04 14.06
CA HIS A 293 6.78 3.27 14.97
C HIS A 293 7.40 2.03 14.32
N THR A 294 6.67 1.36 13.43
CA THR A 294 7.21 0.24 12.65
C THR A 294 8.35 0.69 11.75
N ILE A 295 8.15 1.76 10.97
CA ILE A 295 9.20 2.28 10.07
C ILE A 295 10.39 2.81 10.88
N PHE A 296 10.17 3.49 12.00
CA PHE A 296 11.26 3.96 12.86
C PHE A 296 12.08 2.79 13.44
N ALA A 297 11.43 1.68 13.80
CA ALA A 297 12.13 0.49 14.29
C ALA A 297 12.99 -0.14 13.19
N GLU A 298 12.44 -0.25 11.98
CA GLU A 298 13.16 -0.71 10.78
C GLU A 298 14.37 0.17 10.48
N MET A 299 14.19 1.49 10.48
CA MET A 299 15.27 2.46 10.26
C MET A 299 16.35 2.36 11.36
N THR A 300 15.95 2.20 12.62
CA THR A 300 16.87 1.99 13.74
C THR A 300 17.68 0.71 13.57
N ALA A 301 17.03 -0.39 13.17
CA ALA A 301 17.67 -1.69 12.99
C ALA A 301 18.68 -1.69 11.83
N ARG A 302 18.43 -0.91 10.77
CA ARG A 302 19.38 -0.73 9.66
C ARG A 302 20.64 0.04 10.06
N GLY A 303 20.57 0.89 11.10
CA GLY A 303 21.74 1.58 11.64
C GLY A 303 22.20 2.77 10.79
N GLY A 304 23.36 3.34 11.15
CA GLY A 304 23.98 4.46 10.44
C GLY A 304 23.08 5.68 10.33
N LYS A 305 23.07 6.30 9.14
CA LYS A 305 22.26 7.50 8.87
C LYS A 305 20.77 7.28 9.08
N ASP A 306 20.30 6.07 8.83
CA ASP A 306 18.88 5.75 8.96
C ASP A 306 18.43 5.72 10.43
N ALA A 307 19.28 5.22 11.31
CA ALA A 307 19.03 5.25 12.75
C ALA A 307 19.08 6.68 13.32
N GLU A 308 19.96 7.55 12.80
CA GLU A 308 19.97 8.98 13.15
C GLU A 308 18.64 9.65 12.79
N ILE A 309 18.20 9.50 11.54
CA ILE A 309 16.92 10.07 11.07
C ILE A 309 15.76 9.51 11.91
N ALA A 310 15.76 8.21 12.21
CA ALA A 310 14.75 7.62 13.09
C ALA A 310 14.74 8.23 14.50
N GLY A 311 15.91 8.59 15.03
CA GLY A 311 16.03 9.32 16.30
C GLY A 311 15.37 10.69 16.24
N ASP A 312 15.69 11.47 15.20
CA ASP A 312 15.12 12.81 14.98
C ASP A 312 13.59 12.74 14.82
N LEU A 313 13.08 11.78 14.05
CA LEU A 313 11.64 11.63 13.83
C LEU A 313 10.90 11.15 15.09
N LYS A 314 11.52 10.31 15.92
CA LYS A 314 10.96 9.92 17.23
C LYS A 314 10.87 11.11 18.17
N ALA A 315 11.91 11.96 18.20
CA ALA A 315 11.92 13.18 19.00
C ALA A 315 10.84 14.16 18.51
N ALA A 316 10.78 14.43 17.20
CA ALA A 316 9.75 15.27 16.60
C ALA A 316 8.33 14.75 16.88
N LEU A 317 8.11 13.43 16.82
CA LEU A 317 6.82 12.83 17.18
C LEU A 317 6.47 13.04 18.66
N ALA A 318 7.43 12.86 19.56
CA ALA A 318 7.23 13.04 21.00
C ALA A 318 6.92 14.51 21.36
N ASP A 319 7.57 15.46 20.66
CA ASP A 319 7.43 16.90 20.88
C ASP A 319 6.23 17.51 20.12
N GLY A 320 5.47 16.71 19.36
CA GLY A 320 4.34 17.20 18.54
C GLY A 320 4.76 18.02 17.32
N LYS A 321 6.02 17.87 16.87
CA LYS A 321 6.65 18.55 15.73
C LYS A 321 6.72 17.70 14.46
N LEU A 322 6.16 16.50 14.48
CA LEU A 322 6.07 15.65 13.29
C LEU A 322 4.70 15.78 12.63
N LYS A 323 4.68 16.26 11.38
CA LYS A 323 3.50 16.21 10.51
C LYS A 323 3.58 14.96 9.65
N TYR A 324 2.46 14.27 9.49
CA TYR A 324 2.34 13.16 8.55
C TYR A 324 1.19 13.44 7.59
N ALA A 325 1.51 13.55 6.30
CA ALA A 325 0.58 13.94 5.27
C ALA A 325 0.46 12.89 4.17
N LEU A 326 -0.70 12.91 3.52
CA LEU A 326 -1.03 12.15 2.33
C LEU A 326 -1.14 13.11 1.16
N VAL A 327 -0.34 12.89 0.13
CA VAL A 327 -0.51 13.56 -1.15
C VAL A 327 -1.04 12.55 -2.17
N LYS A 328 -2.22 12.83 -2.72
CA LYS A 328 -2.83 12.01 -3.78
C LYS A 328 -2.85 12.79 -5.08
N ALA A 329 -2.21 12.29 -6.12
CA ALA A 329 -2.40 12.84 -7.45
C ALA A 329 -3.84 12.60 -7.93
N SER A 330 -4.41 13.59 -8.60
CA SER A 330 -5.75 13.52 -9.19
C SER A 330 -5.70 12.88 -10.58
N LYS A 331 -6.76 12.15 -10.94
CA LYS A 331 -6.87 11.45 -12.23
C LYS A 331 -7.24 12.43 -13.35
N ALA A 332 -6.44 12.46 -14.41
CA ALA A 332 -6.90 12.75 -15.76
C ALA A 332 -6.26 11.73 -16.71
N ASP A 333 -6.93 11.45 -17.83
CA ASP A 333 -6.43 10.47 -18.79
C ASP A 333 -5.21 11.05 -19.51
N GLY A 334 -4.03 10.46 -19.26
CA GLY A 334 -2.77 10.87 -19.88
C GLY A 334 -2.23 12.25 -19.51
N SER A 335 -2.75 12.91 -18.47
CA SER A 335 -2.26 14.21 -17.99
C SER A 335 -2.43 14.39 -16.49
N TYR A 336 -1.69 15.32 -15.89
CA TYR A 336 -1.77 15.62 -14.46
C TYR A 336 -2.97 16.52 -14.15
N ALA A 337 -3.87 16.11 -13.25
CA ALA A 337 -5.09 16.88 -12.94
C ALA A 337 -5.00 17.77 -11.68
N GLY A 338 -3.82 17.85 -11.06
CA GLY A 338 -3.67 18.41 -9.71
C GLY A 338 -3.51 17.32 -8.66
N ALA A 339 -3.61 17.69 -7.39
CA ALA A 339 -3.46 16.77 -6.27
C ALA A 339 -4.32 17.17 -5.06
N LEU A 340 -4.41 16.27 -4.10
CA LEU A 340 -5.05 16.48 -2.81
C LEU A 340 -4.01 16.28 -1.71
N LEU A 341 -3.94 17.23 -0.78
CA LEU A 341 -3.23 17.08 0.48
C LEU A 341 -4.24 16.76 1.59
N GLU A 342 -3.93 15.78 2.42
CA GLU A 342 -4.65 15.51 3.67
C GLU A 342 -3.63 15.22 4.77
N TYR A 343 -3.96 15.51 6.03
CA TYR A 343 -3.11 15.15 7.17
C TYR A 343 -3.62 13.90 7.85
N PHE A 344 -2.72 13.07 8.36
CA PHE A 344 -3.05 11.94 9.21
C PHE A 344 -3.07 12.37 10.67
N LYS A 345 -4.07 11.88 11.41
CA LYS A 345 -4.11 12.02 12.86
C LYS A 345 -3.18 10.97 13.49
N ILE A 346 -2.07 11.44 14.08
CA ILE A 346 -1.01 10.63 14.72
C ILE A 346 -0.76 11.05 16.16
#